data_AF-A0A7Y3PR50-F1
#
_entry.id   AF-A0A7Y3PR50-F1
#
_cell.length_a   1.000
_cell.length_b   1.000
_cell.length_c   1.000
_cell.angle_alpha   90.00
_cell.angle_beta   90.00
_cell.angle_gamma   90.00
#
_symmetry.space_group_name_H-M   'P 1'
#
loop_
_entity.id
_entity.type
_entity.pdbx_description
1 polymer ?
#
loop_
_entity_poly.entity_id
_entity_poly.type
_entity_poly.pdbx_seq_one_letter_code
_entity_poly.pdbx_strand_id
1 'polypeptide(L)'
;MQRRKSWVWTFLLSREGMWSLLATTAAALALGLLPNLVQAVPVVGDSLFGLMAVAILAVLLVAWATHVLRSKEGVGIVIYLGANSHWDRTRLREMQDDALQRHAACFVVEPDALLGDIEVSDRVAFAYRVMQARLEEQTIGAGEAPGSVSFYVTARHADAYRLGGMLRAQLHENVSVFAESPGEEESDRRHLRVPAPRRRIVARVMGQSEERGQSSFASVRLDSALKLPPGESDLLRLRDAFAGPGQEPSWHQFTARAGSGTTAGLRTNRIALIVALSDNEGLVRDALYAAERGASEVYVLPGQAQHGDPEGNRCIGALVIRTQPGNIPDTTEHHEAFVRYVVHHWRRTVEEHGADATNWLFTDGPATFVLTLGALLGRRTALVPLADRPRPTTT
;
A
#
# COMPACT_ATOMS: atom_id res chain seq x y z
N MET A 1 -15.06 -16.93 36.02
CA MET A 1 -15.47 -18.11 35.21
C MET A 1 -16.35 -17.78 34.00
N GLN A 2 -17.31 -16.83 34.08
CA GLN A 2 -18.21 -16.50 32.96
C GLN A 2 -17.51 -15.99 31.68
N ARG A 3 -16.45 -15.17 31.78
CA ARG A 3 -15.67 -14.71 30.62
C ARG A 3 -14.99 -15.84 29.83
N ARG A 4 -14.61 -16.95 30.49
CA ARG A 4 -14.03 -18.11 29.80
C ARG A 4 -15.08 -18.90 29.02
N LYS A 5 -16.30 -19.03 29.56
CA LYS A 5 -17.40 -19.72 28.87
C LYS A 5 -17.88 -18.95 27.65
N SER A 6 -17.96 -17.62 27.71
CA SER A 6 -18.34 -16.82 26.54
C SER A 6 -17.30 -16.95 25.42
N TRP A 7 -16.01 -16.87 25.75
CA TRP A 7 -14.94 -17.00 24.75
C TRP A 7 -14.97 -18.35 24.02
N VAL A 8 -15.16 -19.47 24.74
CA VAL A 8 -15.25 -20.80 24.11
C VAL A 8 -16.46 -20.90 23.18
N TRP A 9 -17.62 -20.36 23.57
CA TRP A 9 -18.80 -20.36 22.70
C TRP A 9 -18.61 -19.46 21.47
N THR A 10 -18.01 -18.27 21.64
CA THR A 10 -17.69 -17.38 20.52
C THR A 10 -16.69 -18.03 19.57
N PHE A 11 -15.70 -18.76 20.10
CA PHE A 11 -14.75 -19.51 19.28
C PHE A 11 -15.44 -20.67 18.54
N LEU A 12 -16.20 -21.53 19.23
CA LEU A 12 -16.89 -22.68 18.61
C LEU A 12 -17.92 -22.25 17.55
N LEU A 13 -18.55 -21.08 17.72
CA LEU A 13 -19.47 -20.48 16.76
C LEU A 13 -18.75 -19.69 15.66
N SER A 14 -17.45 -19.42 15.79
CA SER A 14 -16.68 -18.78 14.72
C SER A 14 -16.42 -19.78 13.60
N ARG A 15 -16.25 -19.26 12.38
CA ARG A 15 -15.90 -20.08 11.21
C ARG A 15 -14.62 -20.87 11.47
N GLU A 16 -13.64 -20.28 12.13
CA GLU A 16 -12.35 -20.89 12.49
C GLU A 16 -12.52 -22.02 13.52
N GLY A 17 -13.34 -21.82 14.56
CA GLY A 17 -13.62 -22.86 15.54
C GLY A 17 -14.37 -24.04 14.94
N MET A 18 -15.33 -23.79 14.05
CA MET A 18 -16.03 -24.86 13.33
C MET A 18 -15.08 -25.67 12.44
N TRP A 19 -14.15 -25.02 11.72
CA TRP A 19 -13.12 -25.74 10.95
C TRP A 19 -12.18 -26.54 11.83
N SER A 20 -11.77 -25.99 12.98
CA SER A 20 -10.91 -26.70 13.92
C SER A 20 -11.59 -27.93 14.53
N LEU A 21 -12.89 -27.84 14.82
CA LEU A 21 -13.72 -28.95 15.28
C LEU A 21 -13.89 -30.00 14.18
N LEU A 22 -14.14 -29.59 12.95
CA LEU A 22 -14.22 -30.50 11.80
C LEU A 22 -12.90 -31.24 11.60
N ALA A 23 -11.78 -30.52 11.65
CA ALA A 23 -10.46 -31.12 11.49
C ALA A 23 -10.14 -32.10 12.63
N THR A 24 -10.44 -31.75 13.88
CA THR A 24 -10.18 -32.63 15.04
C THR A 24 -11.11 -33.83 15.10
N THR A 25 -12.40 -33.66 14.79
CA THR A 25 -13.34 -34.80 14.72
C THR A 25 -13.02 -35.72 13.54
N ALA A 26 -12.66 -35.18 12.38
CA ALA A 26 -12.23 -35.98 11.24
C ALA A 26 -10.90 -36.71 11.52
N ALA A 27 -9.93 -36.07 12.18
CA ALA A 27 -8.69 -36.72 12.60
C ALA A 27 -8.93 -37.82 13.63
N ALA A 28 -9.81 -37.58 14.62
CA ALA A 28 -10.18 -38.58 15.62
C ALA A 28 -10.91 -39.77 14.99
N LEU A 29 -11.82 -39.52 14.04
CA LEU A 29 -12.49 -40.57 13.27
C LEU A 29 -11.49 -41.36 12.42
N ALA A 30 -10.58 -40.68 11.72
CA ALA A 30 -9.55 -41.35 10.93
C ALA A 30 -8.68 -42.26 11.79
N LEU A 31 -8.17 -41.76 12.92
CA LEU A 31 -7.34 -42.53 13.86
C LEU A 31 -8.11 -43.66 14.55
N GLY A 32 -9.40 -43.45 14.87
CA GLY A 32 -10.22 -44.46 15.53
C GLY A 32 -10.73 -45.56 14.59
N LEU A 33 -10.99 -45.25 13.33
CA LEU A 33 -11.52 -46.20 12.34
C LEU A 33 -10.43 -47.00 11.63
N LEU A 34 -9.22 -46.44 11.46
CA LEU A 34 -8.10 -47.11 10.79
C LEU A 34 -7.77 -48.50 11.39
N PRO A 35 -7.65 -48.66 12.72
CA PRO A 35 -7.31 -49.96 13.32
C PRO A 35 -8.41 -51.00 13.09
N ASN A 36 -9.68 -50.61 13.22
CA ASN A 36 -10.82 -51.50 13.01
C ASN A 36 -10.97 -51.88 11.53
N LEU A 37 -10.68 -50.95 10.62
CA LEU A 37 -10.65 -51.21 9.18
C LEU A 37 -9.60 -52.25 8.79
N VAL A 38 -8.38 -52.12 9.33
CA VAL A 38 -7.28 -53.05 9.09
C VAL A 38 -7.60 -54.45 9.62
N GLN A 39 -8.29 -54.55 10.76
CA GLN A 39 -8.70 -55.83 11.33
C GLN A 39 -9.91 -56.47 10.62
N ALA A 40 -10.78 -55.67 9.99
CA ALA A 40 -11.99 -56.14 9.30
C ALA A 40 -11.75 -56.63 7.86
N VAL A 41 -10.58 -56.38 7.27
CA VAL A 41 -10.26 -56.71 5.86
C VAL A 41 -10.57 -58.16 5.45
N PRO A 42 -10.32 -59.21 6.25
CA PRO A 42 -10.59 -60.57 5.79
C PRO A 42 -12.05 -61.04 5.94
N VAL A 43 -12.94 -60.29 6.60
CA VAL A 43 -14.28 -60.80 7.01
C VAL A 43 -15.44 -60.08 6.34
N VAL A 44 -15.24 -58.87 5.82
CA VAL A 44 -16.36 -58.00 5.41
C VAL A 44 -16.29 -57.72 3.91
N GLY A 45 -17.24 -58.26 3.14
CA GLY A 45 -17.38 -58.09 1.68
C GLY A 45 -17.69 -56.64 1.23
N ASP A 46 -18.78 -56.41 0.50
CA ASP A 46 -19.10 -55.12 -0.18
C ASP A 46 -19.07 -53.85 0.70
N SER A 47 -19.07 -53.95 2.03
CA SER A 47 -18.98 -52.77 2.93
C SER A 47 -17.59 -52.13 3.02
N LEU A 48 -16.53 -52.82 2.57
CA LEU A 48 -15.15 -52.28 2.53
C LEU A 48 -15.07 -50.99 1.72
N PHE A 49 -15.81 -50.90 0.60
CA PHE A 49 -15.87 -49.71 -0.24
C PHE A 49 -16.49 -48.51 0.48
N GLY A 50 -17.52 -48.73 1.31
CA GLY A 50 -18.16 -47.68 2.09
C GLY A 50 -17.22 -47.08 3.13
N LEU A 51 -16.50 -47.92 3.86
CA LEU A 51 -15.52 -47.46 4.86
C LEU A 51 -14.33 -46.74 4.22
N MET A 52 -13.82 -47.22 3.07
CA MET A 52 -12.79 -46.54 2.28
C MET A 52 -13.24 -45.16 1.82
N ALA A 53 -14.47 -45.03 1.31
CA ALA A 53 -15.02 -43.75 0.87
C ALA A 53 -15.10 -42.74 2.02
N VAL A 54 -15.54 -43.17 3.21
CA VAL A 54 -15.60 -42.32 4.41
C VAL A 54 -14.20 -41.87 4.86
N ALA A 55 -13.22 -42.78 4.84
CA ALA A 55 -11.84 -42.45 5.21
C ALA A 55 -11.21 -41.43 4.23
N ILE A 56 -11.38 -41.61 2.93
CA ILE A 56 -10.90 -40.67 1.91
C ILE A 56 -11.59 -39.31 2.06
N LEU A 57 -12.91 -39.28 2.27
CA LEU A 57 -13.65 -38.05 2.49
C LEU A 57 -13.14 -37.29 3.74
N ALA A 58 -12.86 -38.00 4.83
CA ALA A 58 -12.29 -37.41 6.04
C ALA A 58 -10.90 -36.81 5.79
N VAL A 59 -10.02 -37.52 5.07
CA VAL A 59 -8.68 -37.00 4.71
C VAL A 59 -8.79 -35.76 3.81
N LEU A 60 -9.68 -35.78 2.81
CA LEU A 60 -9.92 -34.63 1.94
C LEU A 60 -10.46 -33.42 2.72
N LEU A 61 -11.39 -33.64 3.66
CA LEU A 61 -11.89 -32.59 4.55
C LEU A 61 -10.79 -31.99 5.42
N VAL A 62 -9.92 -32.81 6.01
CA VAL A 62 -8.78 -32.34 6.82
C VAL A 62 -7.78 -31.59 5.95
N ALA A 63 -7.44 -32.12 4.77
CA ALA A 63 -6.50 -31.48 3.84
C ALA A 63 -7.05 -30.13 3.38
N TRP A 64 -8.34 -30.06 3.03
CA TRP A 64 -8.99 -28.83 2.63
C TRP A 64 -9.10 -27.82 3.78
N ALA A 65 -9.51 -28.24 4.97
CA ALA A 65 -9.56 -27.37 6.15
C ALA A 65 -8.17 -26.83 6.50
N THR A 66 -7.15 -27.68 6.48
CA THR A 66 -5.75 -27.29 6.74
C THR A 66 -5.24 -26.35 5.66
N HIS A 67 -5.58 -26.59 4.41
CA HIS A 67 -5.24 -25.69 3.30
C HIS A 67 -5.90 -24.33 3.46
N VAL A 68 -7.20 -24.28 3.79
CA VAL A 68 -7.94 -23.02 4.04
C VAL A 68 -7.41 -22.27 5.26
N LEU A 69 -6.97 -22.98 6.30
CA LEU A 69 -6.38 -22.37 7.50
C LEU A 69 -4.95 -21.87 7.26
N ARG A 70 -4.16 -22.56 6.43
CA ARG A 70 -2.77 -22.21 6.15
C ARG A 70 -2.59 -21.32 4.92
N SER A 71 -3.60 -21.17 4.06
CA SER A 71 -3.50 -20.33 2.87
C SER A 71 -3.48 -18.84 3.19
N LYS A 72 -3.96 -18.46 4.38
CA LYS A 72 -3.86 -17.10 4.88
C LYS A 72 -2.47 -16.86 5.43
N GLU A 73 -1.68 -16.09 4.70
CA GLU A 73 -0.36 -15.66 5.13
C GLU A 73 -0.29 -14.13 5.23
N GLY A 74 0.61 -13.66 6.09
CA GLY A 74 0.92 -12.24 6.23
C GLY A 74 -0.11 -11.43 7.01
N VAL A 75 0.09 -10.12 6.97
CA VAL A 75 -0.63 -9.13 7.76
C VAL A 75 -1.31 -8.12 6.84
N GLY A 76 -2.63 -7.96 6.97
CA GLY A 76 -3.39 -6.88 6.37
C GLY A 76 -3.42 -5.67 7.31
N ILE A 77 -3.09 -4.49 6.81
CA ILE A 77 -3.15 -3.23 7.56
C ILE A 77 -4.07 -2.28 6.82
N VAL A 78 -5.22 -2.02 7.41
CA VAL A 78 -6.21 -1.07 6.91
C VAL A 78 -5.92 0.30 7.51
N ILE A 79 -5.56 1.25 6.67
CA ILE A 79 -5.14 2.59 7.06
C ILE A 79 -6.19 3.58 6.59
N TYR A 80 -6.78 4.29 7.54
CA TYR A 80 -7.82 5.27 7.29
C TYR A 80 -7.38 6.64 7.81
N LEU A 81 -6.98 7.52 6.88
CA LEU A 81 -6.52 8.89 7.16
C LEU A 81 -7.54 9.92 6.65
N GLY A 82 -8.83 9.64 6.83
CA GLY A 82 -9.90 10.56 6.47
C GLY A 82 -10.12 11.59 7.57
N ALA A 83 -9.61 12.81 7.41
CA ALA A 83 -9.94 13.90 8.31
C ALA A 83 -11.41 14.31 8.13
N ASN A 84 -12.19 14.13 9.20
CA ASN A 84 -13.58 14.57 9.41
C ASN A 84 -14.65 13.58 8.88
N SER A 85 -15.70 13.41 9.66
CA SER A 85 -16.70 12.32 9.71
C SER A 85 -17.55 12.02 8.45
N HIS A 86 -17.19 12.53 7.27
CA HIS A 86 -17.99 12.37 6.04
C HIS A 86 -17.55 11.21 5.15
N TRP A 87 -16.47 10.52 5.51
CA TRP A 87 -15.99 9.39 4.74
C TRP A 87 -16.81 8.13 5.09
N ASP A 88 -17.14 7.36 4.06
CA ASP A 88 -18.04 6.23 4.16
C ASP A 88 -17.40 5.07 4.94
N ARG A 89 -17.88 4.85 6.17
CA ARG A 89 -17.47 3.71 7.02
C ARG A 89 -17.77 2.36 6.39
N THR A 90 -18.68 2.29 5.42
CA THR A 90 -18.96 1.07 4.66
C THR A 90 -17.70 0.62 3.92
N ARG A 91 -16.97 1.54 3.28
CA ARG A 91 -15.70 1.23 2.61
C ARG A 91 -14.64 0.71 3.58
N LEU A 92 -14.58 1.27 4.79
CA LEU A 92 -13.67 0.80 5.83
C LEU A 92 -13.95 -0.66 6.20
N ARG A 93 -15.23 -1.01 6.38
CA ARG A 93 -15.66 -2.39 6.66
C ARG A 93 -15.34 -3.32 5.50
N GLU A 94 -15.57 -2.91 4.26
CA GLU A 94 -15.25 -3.71 3.08
C GLU A 94 -13.74 -4.00 2.97
N MET A 95 -12.88 -3.01 3.22
CA MET A 95 -11.43 -3.22 3.27
C MET A 95 -11.01 -4.14 4.40
N GLN A 96 -11.63 -4.01 5.57
CA GLN A 96 -11.36 -4.88 6.72
C GLN A 96 -11.80 -6.32 6.45
N ASP A 97 -12.98 -6.53 5.88
CA ASP A 97 -13.51 -7.84 5.53
C ASP A 97 -12.62 -8.51 4.48
N ASP A 98 -12.17 -7.77 3.46
CA ASP A 98 -11.21 -8.30 2.49
C ASP A 98 -9.87 -8.66 3.13
N ALA A 99 -9.33 -7.78 3.98
CA ALA A 99 -8.08 -8.04 4.68
C ALA A 99 -8.16 -9.31 5.54
N LEU A 100 -9.26 -9.51 6.27
CA LEU A 100 -9.52 -10.72 7.07
C LEU A 100 -9.72 -11.98 6.21
N GLN A 101 -10.17 -11.84 4.97
CA GLN A 101 -10.29 -12.96 4.03
C GLN A 101 -8.93 -13.39 3.49
N ARG A 102 -8.01 -12.44 3.25
CA ARG A 102 -6.72 -12.69 2.60
C ARG A 102 -5.55 -12.92 3.55
N HIS A 103 -5.61 -12.37 4.77
CA HIS A 103 -4.49 -12.36 5.71
C HIS A 103 -4.77 -13.11 7.00
N ALA A 104 -3.71 -13.61 7.62
CA ALA A 104 -3.79 -14.31 8.91
C ALA A 104 -4.11 -13.34 10.05
N ALA A 105 -3.59 -12.11 9.96
CA ALA A 105 -3.88 -11.03 10.90
C ALA A 105 -4.33 -9.78 10.14
N CYS A 106 -5.24 -9.01 10.74
CA CYS A 106 -5.73 -7.73 10.22
C CYS A 106 -5.69 -6.66 11.31
N PHE A 107 -5.12 -5.50 11.00
CA PHE A 107 -5.10 -4.33 11.88
C PHE A 107 -5.78 -3.15 11.20
N VAL A 108 -6.57 -2.40 11.96
CA VAL A 108 -7.16 -1.14 11.52
C VAL A 108 -6.46 0.01 12.23
N VAL A 109 -5.94 0.94 11.45
CA VAL A 109 -5.27 2.17 11.92
C VAL A 109 -6.16 3.34 11.53
N GLU A 110 -6.93 3.81 12.51
CA GLU A 110 -7.79 4.99 12.41
C GLU A 110 -7.28 6.01 13.45
N PRO A 111 -6.40 6.95 13.07
CA PRO A 111 -5.81 7.91 14.00
C PRO A 111 -6.86 8.67 14.79
N ASP A 112 -7.94 9.10 14.14
CA ASP A 112 -9.01 9.87 14.78
C ASP A 112 -9.72 9.06 15.87
N ALA A 113 -9.91 7.74 15.68
CA ALA A 113 -10.49 6.88 16.71
C ALA A 113 -9.50 6.55 17.85
N LEU A 114 -8.21 6.47 17.54
CA LEU A 114 -7.15 6.18 18.52
C LEU A 114 -6.77 7.40 19.37
N LEU A 115 -6.87 8.60 18.79
CA LEU A 115 -6.51 9.86 19.43
C LEU A 115 -7.70 10.53 20.14
N GLY A 116 -8.94 10.20 19.74
CA GLY A 116 -10.13 10.86 20.25
C GLY A 116 -10.10 12.36 19.92
N ASP A 117 -10.32 13.20 20.94
CA ASP A 117 -10.32 14.66 20.78
C ASP A 117 -8.92 15.30 20.88
N ILE A 118 -7.86 14.48 20.96
CA ILE A 118 -6.50 15.00 21.04
C ILE A 118 -6.07 15.49 19.66
N GLU A 119 -5.94 16.81 19.52
CA GLU A 119 -5.34 17.42 18.34
C GLU A 119 -3.86 17.03 18.25
N VAL A 120 -3.58 16.04 17.41
CA VAL A 120 -2.20 15.71 17.05
C VAL A 120 -1.78 16.54 15.85
N SER A 121 -0.67 17.27 16.01
CA SER A 121 -0.05 18.08 14.97
C SER A 121 0.31 17.28 13.70
N ASP A 122 0.37 15.95 13.79
CA ASP A 122 0.81 15.08 12.71
C ASP A 122 0.15 13.68 12.73
N ARG A 123 -1.05 13.59 12.14
CA ARG A 123 -1.83 12.34 12.05
C ARG A 123 -1.11 11.24 11.24
N VAL A 124 -0.36 11.63 10.20
CA VAL A 124 0.35 10.69 9.33
C VAL A 124 1.50 10.03 10.07
N ALA A 125 2.32 10.81 10.79
CA ALA A 125 3.41 10.25 11.60
C ALA A 125 2.87 9.36 12.72
N PHE A 126 1.74 9.72 13.32
CA PHE A 126 1.09 8.87 14.32
C PHE A 126 0.64 7.53 13.72
N ALA A 127 -0.08 7.55 12.60
CA ALA A 127 -0.53 6.34 11.92
C ALA A 127 0.65 5.42 11.55
N TYR A 128 1.73 6.01 11.06
CA TYR A 128 2.96 5.30 10.74
C TYR A 128 3.58 4.62 11.96
N ARG A 129 3.68 5.31 13.10
CA ARG A 129 4.21 4.73 14.36
C ARG A 129 3.33 3.61 14.90
N VAL A 130 2.01 3.77 14.87
CA VAL A 130 1.06 2.73 15.29
C VAL A 130 1.22 1.47 14.42
N MET A 131 1.32 1.66 13.11
CA MET A 131 1.56 0.57 12.17
C MET A 131 2.89 -0.16 12.45
N GLN A 132 3.97 0.57 12.72
CA GLN A 132 5.25 -0.03 13.11
C GLN A 132 5.12 -0.85 14.41
N ALA A 133 4.54 -0.27 15.45
CA ALA A 133 4.35 -0.94 16.74
C ALA A 133 3.53 -2.24 16.58
N ARG A 134 2.48 -2.24 15.76
CA ARG A 134 1.69 -3.46 15.48
C ARG A 134 2.48 -4.53 14.73
N LEU A 135 3.32 -4.14 13.78
CA LEU A 135 4.18 -5.09 13.07
C LEU A 135 5.25 -5.68 14.00
N GLU A 136 5.78 -4.90 14.93
CA GLU A 136 6.71 -5.37 15.95
C GLU A 136 6.04 -6.33 16.93
N GLU A 137 4.85 -6.01 17.44
CA GLU A 137 4.05 -6.90 18.30
C GLU A 137 3.80 -8.26 17.64
N GLN A 138 3.46 -8.27 16.35
CA GLN A 138 3.27 -9.52 15.61
C GLN A 138 4.56 -10.32 15.45
N THR A 139 5.68 -9.63 15.20
CA THR A 139 6.99 -10.27 15.07
C THR A 139 7.43 -10.93 16.38
N ILE A 140 7.20 -10.25 17.52
CA ILE A 140 7.50 -10.78 18.86
C ILE A 140 6.60 -11.96 19.18
N GLY A 141 5.30 -11.87 18.91
CA GLY A 141 4.33 -12.92 19.22
C GLY A 141 4.52 -14.19 18.40
N ALA A 142 4.87 -14.07 17.13
CA ALA A 142 5.06 -15.22 16.23
C ALA A 142 6.49 -15.79 16.25
N GLY A 143 7.45 -15.07 16.82
CA GLY A 143 8.88 -15.43 16.77
C GLY A 143 9.54 -15.27 15.40
N GLU A 144 8.78 -14.86 14.38
CA GLU A 144 9.25 -14.60 13.02
C GLU A 144 8.58 -13.34 12.43
N ALA A 145 9.31 -12.60 11.61
CA ALA A 145 8.76 -11.48 10.87
C ALA A 145 7.70 -11.95 9.86
N PRO A 146 6.60 -11.18 9.66
CA PRO A 146 5.55 -11.56 8.74
C PRO A 146 6.10 -11.69 7.31
N GLY A 147 5.76 -12.80 6.63
CA GLY A 147 6.22 -13.07 5.27
C GLY A 147 5.69 -12.09 4.21
N SER A 148 4.54 -11.47 4.47
CA SER A 148 3.97 -10.41 3.63
C SER A 148 3.15 -9.42 4.45
N VAL A 149 3.13 -8.17 4.00
CA VAL A 149 2.31 -7.10 4.59
C VAL A 149 1.53 -6.42 3.47
N SER A 150 0.23 -6.28 3.62
CA SER A 150 -0.64 -5.58 2.65
C SER A 150 -1.26 -4.34 3.28
N PHE A 151 -1.15 -3.21 2.61
CA PHE A 151 -1.69 -1.92 3.03
C PHE A 151 -2.96 -1.60 2.25
N TYR A 152 -4.09 -1.51 2.95
CA TYR A 152 -5.36 -1.06 2.41
C TYR A 152 -5.52 0.41 2.79
N VAL A 153 -5.30 1.33 1.85
CA VAL A 153 -5.13 2.75 2.19
C VAL A 153 -6.29 3.57 1.65
N THR A 154 -6.96 4.24 2.57
CA THR A 154 -7.96 5.27 2.27
C THR A 154 -7.51 6.55 2.96
N ALA A 155 -6.95 7.48 2.19
CA ALA A 155 -6.31 8.69 2.67
C ALA A 155 -6.41 9.82 1.63
N ARG A 156 -6.36 11.08 2.07
CA ARG A 156 -6.21 12.21 1.14
C ARG A 156 -4.86 12.10 0.43
N HIS A 157 -4.72 12.67 -0.78
CA HIS A 157 -3.47 12.54 -1.54
C HIS A 157 -2.23 13.03 -0.78
N ALA A 158 -2.34 14.15 -0.05
CA ALA A 158 -1.25 14.67 0.77
C ALA A 158 -0.79 13.67 1.84
N ASP A 159 -1.74 13.05 2.55
CA ASP A 159 -1.46 12.09 3.61
C ASP A 159 -0.92 10.78 3.03
N ALA A 160 -1.50 10.29 1.94
CA ALA A 160 -1.05 9.10 1.23
C ALA A 160 0.39 9.25 0.74
N TYR A 161 0.71 10.37 0.07
CA TYR A 161 2.05 10.67 -0.43
C TYR A 161 3.08 10.71 0.71
N ARG A 162 2.72 11.40 1.80
CA ARG A 162 3.58 11.55 2.96
C ARG A 162 3.82 10.23 3.68
N LEU A 163 2.78 9.41 3.85
CA LEU A 163 2.89 8.05 4.38
C LEU A 163 3.81 7.19 3.51
N GLY A 164 3.66 7.26 2.19
CA GLY A 164 4.56 6.61 1.24
C GLY A 164 6.02 7.01 1.44
N GLY A 165 6.29 8.31 1.59
CA GLY A 165 7.62 8.84 1.90
C GLY A 165 8.22 8.27 3.19
N MET A 166 7.41 8.10 4.24
CA MET A 166 7.83 7.47 5.51
C MET A 166 8.08 5.96 5.34
N LEU A 167 7.24 5.24 4.59
CA LEU A 167 7.43 3.82 4.28
C LEU A 167 8.74 3.55 3.54
N ARG A 168 9.15 4.44 2.63
CA ARG A 168 10.43 4.32 1.93
C ARG A 168 11.63 4.23 2.87
N ALA A 169 11.62 4.98 3.98
CA ALA A 169 12.71 4.97 4.93
C ALA A 169 12.98 3.56 5.50
N GLN A 170 11.96 2.69 5.49
CA GLN A 170 12.04 1.29 5.92
C GLN A 170 12.22 0.27 4.79
N LEU A 171 11.85 0.60 3.54
CA LEU A 171 12.05 -0.29 2.39
C LEU A 171 13.54 -0.50 2.01
N HIS A 172 14.46 0.21 2.67
CA HIS A 172 15.89 -0.02 2.54
C HIS A 172 16.35 -1.22 3.38
N GLU A 173 16.26 -2.44 2.84
CA GLU A 173 16.93 -3.71 3.24
C GLU A 173 16.95 -4.15 4.73
N ASN A 174 16.39 -3.35 5.63
CA ASN A 174 16.49 -3.50 7.07
C ASN A 174 15.15 -3.05 7.67
N VAL A 175 14.22 -3.98 7.82
CA VAL A 175 13.47 -3.98 9.08
C VAL A 175 14.41 -4.64 10.09
N SER A 176 15.42 -3.89 10.53
CA SER A 176 16.03 -4.15 11.83
C SER A 176 14.98 -3.68 12.83
N VAL A 177 14.11 -4.59 13.25
CA VAL A 177 13.48 -4.47 14.56
C VAL A 177 14.66 -4.36 15.52
N PHE A 178 14.95 -3.14 16.00
CA PHE A 178 15.85 -2.96 17.13
C PHE A 178 15.11 -3.51 18.34
N ALA A 179 15.11 -4.84 18.47
CA ALA A 179 15.00 -5.45 19.77
C ALA A 179 16.35 -5.17 20.44
N GLU A 180 16.47 -3.99 21.05
CA GLU A 180 17.44 -3.81 22.13
C GLU A 180 17.00 -4.83 23.19
N SER A 181 17.62 -6.02 23.15
CA SER A 181 17.44 -7.02 24.17
C SER A 181 17.80 -6.34 25.48
N PRO A 182 16.90 -6.26 26.48
CA PRO A 182 17.30 -5.81 27.79
C PRO A 182 18.45 -6.72 28.22
N GLY A 183 19.56 -6.09 28.62
CA GLY A 183 20.81 -6.77 28.89
C GLY A 183 20.59 -7.96 29.81
N GLU A 184 20.81 -9.16 29.28
CA GLU A 184 21.30 -10.26 30.08
C GLU A 184 22.81 -10.07 30.16
N GLU A 185 23.25 -9.75 31.36
CA GLU A 185 24.65 -9.79 31.77
C GLU A 185 25.30 -11.10 31.29
N GLU A 186 26.39 -10.95 30.55
CA GLU A 186 27.62 -11.68 30.79
C GLU A 186 27.54 -13.22 30.82
N SER A 187 27.73 -13.86 29.66
CA SER A 187 28.54 -15.09 29.62
C SER A 187 29.11 -15.39 28.23
N ASP A 188 30.33 -14.89 28.01
CA ASP A 188 31.45 -15.46 27.26
C ASP A 188 31.20 -16.68 26.35
N ARG A 189 30.49 -16.50 25.23
CA ARG A 189 30.52 -17.45 24.10
C ARG A 189 30.73 -16.73 22.77
N ARG A 190 32.00 -16.71 22.33
CA ARG A 190 32.44 -16.39 20.97
C ARG A 190 31.99 -17.44 19.95
N HIS A 191 30.68 -17.60 19.77
CA HIS A 191 30.16 -18.20 18.55
C HIS A 191 29.92 -17.07 17.55
N LEU A 192 30.58 -17.13 16.39
CA LEU A 192 30.22 -16.33 15.22
C LEU A 192 28.73 -16.53 14.96
N ARG A 193 27.89 -15.59 15.44
CA ARG A 193 26.50 -15.49 14.99
C ARG A 193 26.58 -15.14 13.52
N VAL A 194 26.48 -16.15 12.67
CA VAL A 194 26.12 -15.96 11.27
C VAL A 194 24.83 -15.14 11.29
N PRO A 195 24.82 -13.90 10.77
CA PRO A 195 23.61 -13.11 10.75
C PRO A 195 22.56 -13.93 10.03
N ALA A 196 21.45 -14.22 10.72
CA ALA A 196 20.35 -14.96 10.14
C ALA A 196 19.96 -14.30 8.80
N PRO A 197 19.68 -15.10 7.75
CA PRO A 197 19.36 -14.57 6.43
C PRO A 197 18.23 -13.54 6.56
N ARG A 198 18.52 -12.29 6.18
CA ARG A 198 17.58 -11.18 6.27
C ARG A 198 16.39 -11.47 5.36
N ARG A 199 15.22 -11.74 5.95
CA ARG A 199 13.99 -11.95 5.19
C ARG A 199 13.51 -10.62 4.62
N ARG A 200 13.31 -10.59 3.31
CA ARG A 200 12.70 -9.47 2.59
C ARG A 200 11.20 -9.48 2.86
N ILE A 201 10.70 -8.49 3.59
CA ILE A 201 9.26 -8.29 3.75
C ILE A 201 8.71 -7.75 2.44
N VAL A 202 7.77 -8.48 1.83
CA VAL A 202 7.06 -8.01 0.64
C VAL A 202 5.86 -7.18 1.08
N ALA A 203 5.96 -5.87 0.87
CA ALA A 203 4.87 -4.94 1.07
C ALA A 203 3.99 -4.86 -0.19
N ARG A 204 2.67 -4.97 -0.02
CA ARG A 204 1.67 -4.78 -1.08
C ARG A 204 0.80 -3.58 -0.72
N VAL A 205 0.40 -2.80 -1.69
CA VAL A 205 -0.64 -1.78 -1.57
C VAL A 205 -1.88 -2.35 -2.25
N MET A 206 -3.02 -2.20 -1.59
CA MET A 206 -4.31 -2.71 -2.02
C MET A 206 -5.18 -1.51 -2.38
N GLY A 207 -5.74 -1.52 -3.59
CA GLY A 207 -6.68 -0.51 -4.08
C GLY A 207 -8.11 -1.02 -3.99
N GLN A 208 -9.07 -0.10 -3.88
CA GLN A 208 -10.46 -0.41 -4.19
C GLN A 208 -10.65 -0.26 -5.70
N SER A 209 -11.33 -1.22 -6.31
CA SER A 209 -11.62 -1.13 -7.74
C SER A 209 -12.71 -0.09 -7.98
N GLU A 210 -12.59 0.62 -9.10
CA GLU A 210 -13.66 1.48 -9.59
C GLU A 210 -14.69 0.68 -10.42
N GLU A 211 -14.35 -0.56 -10.81
CA GLU A 211 -15.26 -1.46 -11.51
C GLU A 211 -16.30 -2.08 -10.56
N ARG A 212 -17.58 -2.05 -10.96
CA ARG A 212 -18.68 -2.62 -10.18
C ARG A 212 -18.47 -4.12 -9.94
N GLY A 213 -18.27 -4.51 -8.68
CA GLY A 213 -18.26 -5.91 -8.23
C GLY A 213 -16.93 -6.41 -7.68
N GLN A 214 -15.85 -5.63 -7.74
CA GLN A 214 -14.58 -5.95 -7.08
C GLN A 214 -14.35 -4.99 -5.90
N SER A 215 -14.34 -5.50 -4.67
CA SER A 215 -14.18 -4.65 -3.48
C SER A 215 -12.75 -4.17 -3.25
N SER A 216 -11.76 -5.00 -3.60
CA SER A 216 -10.35 -4.62 -3.56
C SER A 216 -9.44 -5.54 -4.39
N PHE A 217 -8.35 -4.98 -4.90
CA PHE A 217 -7.33 -5.68 -5.66
C PHE A 217 -5.92 -5.29 -5.18
N ALA A 218 -4.94 -6.15 -5.42
CA ALA A 218 -3.54 -5.79 -5.18
C ALA A 218 -3.14 -4.75 -6.22
N SER A 219 -2.90 -3.51 -5.81
CA SER A 219 -2.57 -2.43 -6.73
C SER A 219 -1.08 -2.44 -7.05
N VAL A 220 -0.20 -2.54 -6.05
CA VAL A 220 1.26 -2.42 -6.28
C VAL A 220 2.06 -3.21 -5.24
N ARG A 221 3.13 -3.92 -5.64
CA ARG A 221 4.15 -4.43 -4.71
C ARG A 221 5.24 -3.38 -4.50
N LEU A 222 5.39 -2.88 -3.28
CA LEU A 222 6.43 -1.92 -2.93
C LEU A 222 7.78 -2.63 -2.81
N ASP A 223 8.49 -2.67 -3.93
CA ASP A 223 9.74 -3.42 -4.02
C ASP A 223 10.79 -2.67 -4.86
N SER A 224 12.01 -3.21 -4.92
CA SER A 224 13.10 -2.57 -5.69
C SER A 224 12.89 -2.61 -7.20
N ALA A 225 12.07 -3.53 -7.72
CA ALA A 225 11.81 -3.67 -9.15
C ALA A 225 11.03 -2.46 -9.70
N LEU A 226 10.23 -1.78 -8.87
CA LEU A 226 9.57 -0.52 -9.24
C LEU A 226 10.53 0.63 -9.62
N LYS A 227 11.83 0.49 -9.30
CA LYS A 227 12.85 1.47 -9.66
C LYS A 227 13.53 1.17 -10.99
N LEU A 228 13.30 -0.02 -11.55
CA LEU A 228 13.85 -0.43 -12.83
C LEU A 228 13.09 0.27 -13.97
N PRO A 229 13.75 0.51 -15.12
CA PRO A 229 13.06 1.00 -16.30
C PRO A 229 11.93 0.03 -16.72
N PRO A 230 10.84 0.52 -17.31
CA PRO A 230 9.78 -0.33 -17.85
C PRO A 230 10.36 -1.22 -18.97
N GLY A 231 10.03 -2.53 -18.93
CA GLY A 231 10.39 -3.45 -19.99
C GLY A 231 9.41 -3.38 -21.17
N GLU A 232 9.72 -4.09 -22.27
CA GLU A 232 8.85 -4.15 -23.44
C GLU A 232 7.44 -4.65 -23.10
N SER A 233 7.33 -5.67 -22.23
CA SER A 233 6.04 -6.17 -21.75
C SER A 233 5.23 -5.10 -20.99
N ASP A 234 5.90 -4.18 -20.30
CA ASP A 234 5.22 -3.11 -19.56
C ASP A 234 4.67 -2.06 -20.51
N LEU A 235 5.46 -1.68 -21.51
CA LEU A 235 5.04 -0.77 -22.57
C LEU A 235 3.87 -1.35 -23.38
N LEU A 236 3.90 -2.66 -23.66
CA LEU A 236 2.79 -3.36 -24.32
C LEU A 236 1.51 -3.35 -23.49
N ARG A 237 1.59 -3.55 -22.16
CA ARG A 237 0.43 -3.47 -21.25
C ARG A 237 -0.16 -2.07 -21.19
N LEU A 238 0.70 -1.04 -21.21
CA LEU A 238 0.26 0.35 -21.12
C LEU A 238 -0.19 0.93 -22.46
N ARG A 239 0.01 0.22 -23.57
CA ARG A 239 -0.34 0.70 -24.92
C ARG A 239 -1.79 1.18 -25.00
N ASP A 240 -2.71 0.42 -24.41
CA ASP A 240 -4.14 0.70 -24.48
C ASP A 240 -4.57 1.74 -23.41
N ALA A 241 -3.73 2.01 -22.40
CA ALA A 241 -3.97 3.05 -21.40
C ALA A 241 -3.51 4.45 -21.86
N PHE A 242 -2.68 4.54 -22.90
CA PHE A 242 -2.18 5.80 -23.46
C PHE A 242 -2.96 6.24 -24.69
N ALA A 243 -2.98 7.56 -24.97
CA ALA A 243 -3.78 8.14 -26.07
C ALA A 243 -3.37 7.63 -27.46
N GLY A 244 -2.18 7.03 -27.57
CA GLY A 244 -1.74 6.28 -28.74
C GLY A 244 -0.53 5.39 -28.46
N PRO A 245 -0.18 4.49 -29.40
CA PRO A 245 0.99 3.63 -29.28
C PRO A 245 2.26 4.49 -29.21
N GLY A 246 3.01 4.35 -28.11
CA GLY A 246 4.28 5.06 -27.93
C GLY A 246 4.12 6.55 -27.63
N GLN A 247 3.00 6.99 -27.03
CA GLN A 247 2.90 8.36 -26.55
C GLN A 247 3.97 8.59 -25.47
N GLU A 248 5.05 9.25 -25.88
CA GLU A 248 6.08 9.70 -24.96
C GLU A 248 5.53 10.83 -24.07
N PRO A 249 6.01 10.96 -22.84
CA PRO A 249 5.66 12.09 -21.99
C PRO A 249 6.01 13.41 -22.68
N SER A 250 5.14 14.40 -22.58
CA SER A 250 5.42 15.72 -23.18
C SER A 250 6.19 16.59 -22.21
N TRP A 251 7.29 17.17 -22.70
CA TRP A 251 8.03 18.20 -21.97
C TRP A 251 7.53 19.59 -22.35
N HIS A 252 7.17 20.38 -21.33
CA HIS A 252 6.75 21.78 -21.48
C HIS A 252 7.81 22.68 -20.87
N GLN A 253 8.58 23.38 -21.72
CA GLN A 253 9.57 24.35 -21.27
C GLN A 253 8.88 25.68 -20.94
N PHE A 254 9.17 26.26 -19.77
CA PHE A 254 8.67 27.58 -19.41
C PHE A 254 9.67 28.66 -19.81
N THR A 255 9.18 29.71 -20.45
CA THR A 255 10.02 30.83 -20.86
C THR A 255 10.44 31.61 -19.63
N ALA A 256 11.74 31.67 -19.37
CA ALA A 256 12.28 32.54 -18.33
C ALA A 256 11.86 33.98 -18.64
N ARG A 257 10.99 34.57 -17.80
CA ARG A 257 10.58 35.96 -17.99
C ARG A 257 11.83 36.84 -17.90
N ALA A 258 12.12 37.55 -18.99
CA ALA A 258 13.21 38.51 -19.08
C ALA A 258 12.86 39.75 -18.24
N GLY A 259 13.17 39.71 -16.96
CA GLY A 259 12.98 40.82 -16.02
C GLY A 259 13.34 40.34 -14.61
N SER A 260 14.06 41.06 -13.76
CA SER A 260 14.71 42.37 -13.86
C SER A 260 16.22 42.19 -13.55
N GLY A 261 17.09 43.04 -14.10
CA GLY A 261 18.55 42.91 -14.09
C GLY A 261 19.27 43.03 -12.73
N THR A 262 18.63 42.63 -11.65
CA THR A 262 19.09 42.76 -10.26
C THR A 262 18.34 41.70 -9.48
N THR A 263 18.73 40.44 -9.43
CA THR A 263 20.02 39.84 -9.08
C THR A 263 20.02 38.43 -9.66
N ALA A 264 21.12 37.99 -10.27
CA ALA A 264 21.34 36.60 -10.66
C ALA A 264 21.54 35.65 -9.44
N GLY A 265 20.76 35.88 -8.37
CA GLY A 265 20.71 35.04 -7.19
C GLY A 265 19.91 33.79 -7.52
N LEU A 266 20.63 32.68 -7.70
CA LEU A 266 20.16 31.29 -7.53
C LEU A 266 18.67 31.08 -7.84
N ARG A 267 18.29 31.19 -9.12
CA ARG A 267 16.99 30.65 -9.55
C ARG A 267 17.04 29.15 -9.30
N THR A 268 16.17 28.66 -8.42
CA THR A 268 16.04 27.23 -8.14
C THR A 268 15.60 26.50 -9.39
N ASN A 269 16.37 25.50 -9.84
CA ASN A 269 16.00 24.65 -10.96
C ASN A 269 14.99 23.62 -10.48
N ARG A 270 13.71 23.99 -10.49
CA ARG A 270 12.58 23.15 -10.10
C ARG A 270 11.82 22.64 -11.32
N ILE A 271 11.44 21.37 -11.33
CA ILE A 271 10.61 20.79 -12.39
C ILE A 271 9.26 20.35 -11.80
N ALA A 272 8.19 20.52 -12.56
CA ALA A 272 6.89 19.94 -12.25
C ALA A 272 6.70 18.58 -12.94
N LEU A 273 6.24 17.57 -12.19
CA LEU A 273 5.71 16.32 -12.69
C LEU A 273 4.18 16.40 -12.64
N ILE A 274 3.54 16.27 -13.78
CA ILE A 274 2.08 16.31 -13.90
C ILE A 274 1.62 14.94 -14.41
N VAL A 275 0.91 14.19 -13.58
CA VAL A 275 0.38 12.86 -13.92
C VAL A 275 -1.14 12.94 -13.86
N ALA A 276 -1.76 13.07 -15.03
CA ALA A 276 -3.21 13.13 -15.19
C ALA A 276 -3.75 11.76 -15.60
N LEU A 277 -4.49 11.12 -14.70
CA LEU A 277 -5.24 9.91 -15.02
C LEU A 277 -6.59 10.29 -15.62
N SER A 278 -7.14 9.42 -16.47
CA SER A 278 -8.46 9.61 -17.10
C SER A 278 -8.62 10.91 -17.91
N ASP A 279 -7.54 11.35 -18.56
CA ASP A 279 -7.49 12.51 -19.45
C ASP A 279 -8.05 13.82 -18.85
N ASN A 280 -7.73 14.07 -17.58
CA ASN A 280 -8.16 15.29 -16.89
C ASN A 280 -7.43 16.54 -17.40
N GLU A 281 -7.93 17.13 -18.49
CA GLU A 281 -7.37 18.34 -19.10
C GLU A 281 -7.35 19.54 -18.15
N GLY A 282 -8.34 19.62 -17.25
CA GLY A 282 -8.43 20.65 -16.22
C GLY A 282 -7.23 20.62 -15.28
N LEU A 283 -6.89 19.43 -14.77
CA LEU A 283 -5.70 19.25 -13.94
C LEU A 283 -4.43 19.66 -14.68
N VAL A 284 -4.25 19.21 -15.93
CA VAL A 284 -3.04 19.53 -16.72
C VAL A 284 -2.90 21.03 -16.92
N ARG A 285 -3.96 21.70 -17.36
CA ARG A 285 -3.96 23.15 -17.60
C ARG A 285 -3.67 23.93 -16.32
N ASP A 286 -4.36 23.61 -15.24
CA ASP A 286 -4.25 24.36 -13.99
C ASP A 286 -2.89 24.10 -13.29
N ALA A 287 -2.34 22.88 -13.40
CA ALA A 287 -1.03 22.52 -12.90
C ALA A 287 0.11 23.18 -13.69
N LEU A 288 0.02 23.22 -15.03
CA LEU A 288 0.97 23.95 -15.88
C LEU A 288 0.98 25.43 -15.53
N TYR A 289 -0.20 26.03 -15.38
CA TYR A 289 -0.35 27.44 -14.98
C TYR A 289 0.30 27.71 -13.61
N ALA A 290 0.05 26.83 -12.63
CA ALA A 290 0.62 26.94 -11.28
C ALA A 290 2.16 26.82 -11.30
N ALA A 291 2.69 25.85 -12.06
CA ALA A 291 4.12 25.59 -12.20
C ALA A 291 4.85 26.75 -12.88
N GLU A 292 4.26 27.32 -13.94
CA GLU A 292 4.83 28.46 -14.67
C GLU A 292 4.84 29.74 -13.82
N ARG A 293 3.74 30.04 -13.12
CA ARG A 293 3.65 31.27 -12.33
C ARG A 293 4.33 31.19 -10.97
N GLY A 294 4.49 29.98 -10.42
CA GLY A 294 4.93 29.78 -9.03
C GLY A 294 3.86 30.19 -8.01
N ALA A 295 2.60 30.33 -8.44
CA ALA A 295 1.44 30.74 -7.63
C ALA A 295 0.16 30.10 -8.17
N SER A 296 -0.77 29.74 -7.29
CA SER A 296 -2.08 29.18 -7.66
C SER A 296 -3.16 29.50 -6.63
N GLU A 297 -4.39 29.69 -7.10
CA GLU A 297 -5.61 29.74 -6.28
C GLU A 297 -6.30 28.38 -6.16
N VAL A 298 -5.82 27.39 -6.92
CA VAL A 298 -6.36 26.03 -6.97
C VAL A 298 -5.51 25.06 -6.17
N TYR A 299 -4.21 25.33 -6.08
CA TYR A 299 -3.23 24.44 -5.46
C TYR A 299 -2.51 25.12 -4.29
N VAL A 300 -2.14 24.33 -3.27
CA VAL A 300 -1.28 24.80 -2.17
C VAL A 300 0.17 24.46 -2.50
N LEU A 301 0.95 25.46 -2.88
CA LEU A 301 2.33 25.25 -3.31
C LEU A 301 3.27 25.11 -2.10
N PRO A 302 4.15 24.08 -2.08
CA PRO A 302 5.15 23.92 -1.04
C PRO A 302 6.07 25.14 -0.95
N GLY A 303 6.28 25.66 0.27
CA GLY A 303 7.15 26.82 0.50
C GLY A 303 6.50 28.18 0.24
N GLN A 304 5.20 28.23 -0.10
CA GLN A 304 4.45 29.47 -0.17
C GLN A 304 4.10 29.94 1.25
N ALA A 305 5.02 30.65 1.91
CA ALA A 305 4.64 31.48 3.04
C ALA A 305 3.62 32.53 2.55
N GLN A 306 2.68 32.97 3.39
CA GLN A 306 1.64 33.95 3.02
C GLN A 306 2.19 35.27 2.43
N HIS A 307 3.50 35.52 2.54
CA HIS A 307 4.20 36.69 2.01
C HIS A 307 5.43 36.33 1.14
N GLY A 308 5.56 35.08 0.68
CA GLY A 308 6.70 34.61 -0.10
C GLY A 308 6.71 35.16 -1.53
N ASP A 309 7.90 35.46 -2.05
CA ASP A 309 8.09 35.88 -3.43
C ASP A 309 7.71 34.73 -4.40
N PRO A 310 6.67 34.91 -5.25
CA PRO A 310 6.25 33.90 -6.21
C PRO A 310 7.34 33.61 -7.26
N GLU A 311 8.29 34.51 -7.49
CA GLU A 311 9.37 34.28 -8.46
C GLU A 311 10.29 33.13 -8.06
N GLY A 312 10.55 32.96 -6.75
CA GLY A 312 11.36 31.87 -6.21
C GLY A 312 10.68 30.50 -6.24
N ASN A 313 9.40 30.45 -6.60
CA ASN A 313 8.63 29.20 -6.65
C ASN A 313 8.36 28.68 -8.06
N ARG A 314 8.81 29.38 -9.11
CA ARG A 314 8.57 28.96 -10.51
C ARG A 314 9.35 27.71 -10.87
N CYS A 315 8.74 26.87 -11.71
CA CYS A 315 9.43 25.77 -12.35
C CYS A 315 10.13 26.24 -13.64
N ILE A 316 11.18 25.52 -14.05
CA ILE A 316 11.84 25.71 -15.36
C ILE A 316 11.11 25.00 -16.49
N GLY A 317 10.30 24.00 -16.15
CA GLY A 317 9.48 23.24 -17.07
C GLY A 317 8.62 22.21 -16.36
N ALA A 318 7.83 21.48 -17.13
CA ALA A 318 6.95 20.43 -16.64
C ALA A 318 7.03 19.17 -17.53
N LEU A 319 7.12 18.01 -16.90
CA LEU A 319 6.90 16.71 -17.52
C LEU A 319 5.44 16.33 -17.35
N VAL A 320 4.73 16.13 -18.46
CA VAL A 320 3.31 15.79 -18.47
C VAL A 320 3.12 14.35 -18.95
N ILE A 321 2.46 13.54 -18.14
CA ILE A 321 2.06 12.17 -18.44
C ILE A 321 0.53 12.11 -18.34
N ARG A 322 -0.12 11.74 -19.45
CA ARG A 322 -1.59 11.61 -19.57
C ARG A 322 -1.96 10.17 -19.89
N THR A 323 -3.02 9.67 -19.29
CA THR A 323 -3.67 8.42 -19.71
C THR A 323 -5.00 8.72 -20.39
N GLN A 324 -5.51 7.80 -21.23
CA GLN A 324 -6.84 7.92 -21.81
C GLN A 324 -7.95 7.89 -20.74
N PRO A 325 -9.15 8.41 -21.07
CA PRO A 325 -10.35 8.15 -20.30
C PRO A 325 -10.62 6.64 -20.23
N GLY A 326 -10.96 6.11 -19.05
CA GLY A 326 -11.23 4.68 -18.87
C GLY A 326 -10.25 3.93 -17.97
N ASN A 327 -9.37 4.67 -17.27
CA ASN A 327 -8.39 4.20 -16.29
C ASN A 327 -7.40 3.13 -16.79
N ILE A 328 -6.30 3.04 -16.07
CA ILE A 328 -5.39 1.90 -16.12
C ILE A 328 -6.16 0.70 -15.57
N PRO A 329 -6.18 -0.47 -16.23
CA PRO A 329 -6.88 -1.64 -15.71
C PRO A 329 -6.53 -1.93 -14.25
N ASP A 330 -7.52 -2.31 -13.45
CA ASP A 330 -7.41 -2.59 -12.00
C ASP A 330 -6.68 -3.91 -11.72
N THR A 331 -5.49 -4.07 -12.31
CA THR A 331 -4.58 -5.19 -12.09
C THR A 331 -3.24 -4.70 -11.57
N THR A 332 -2.57 -5.55 -10.79
CA THR A 332 -1.24 -5.25 -10.23
C THR A 332 -0.23 -4.94 -11.33
N GLU A 333 -0.25 -5.71 -12.41
CA GLU A 333 0.73 -5.62 -13.49
C GLU A 333 0.65 -4.28 -14.23
N HIS A 334 -0.56 -3.77 -14.47
CA HIS A 334 -0.77 -2.49 -15.15
C HIS A 334 -0.35 -1.32 -14.26
N HIS A 335 -0.71 -1.35 -12.98
CA HIS A 335 -0.33 -0.34 -12.01
C HIS A 335 1.20 -0.31 -11.79
N GLU A 336 1.85 -1.46 -11.63
CA GLU A 336 3.31 -1.54 -11.49
C GLU A 336 4.05 -1.12 -12.76
N ALA A 337 3.53 -1.48 -13.94
CA ALA A 337 4.04 -0.99 -15.22
C ALA A 337 3.95 0.54 -15.29
N PHE A 338 2.80 1.12 -14.95
CA PHE A 338 2.58 2.56 -15.00
C PHE A 338 3.46 3.32 -14.01
N VAL A 339 3.59 2.82 -12.77
CA VAL A 339 4.49 3.40 -11.77
C VAL A 339 5.94 3.39 -12.26
N ARG A 340 6.41 2.27 -12.82
CA ARG A 340 7.76 2.18 -13.40
C ARG A 340 7.96 3.17 -14.54
N TYR A 341 6.98 3.29 -15.43
CA TYR A 341 6.99 4.26 -16.52
C TYR A 341 7.13 5.70 -15.99
N VAL A 342 6.28 6.11 -15.04
CA VAL A 342 6.32 7.45 -14.44
C VAL A 342 7.67 7.72 -13.76
N VAL A 343 8.15 6.78 -12.93
CA VAL A 343 9.41 6.94 -12.19
C VAL A 343 10.62 6.99 -13.13
N HIS A 344 10.62 6.17 -14.19
CA HIS A 344 11.69 6.16 -15.19
C HIS A 344 11.80 7.49 -15.93
N HIS A 345 10.70 7.96 -16.52
CA HIS A 345 10.70 9.22 -17.26
C HIS A 345 10.97 10.41 -16.34
N TRP A 346 10.44 10.40 -15.11
CA TRP A 346 10.74 11.44 -14.14
C TRP A 346 12.23 11.55 -13.81
N ARG A 347 12.90 10.43 -13.51
CA ARG A 347 14.34 10.44 -13.22
C ARG A 347 15.15 10.94 -14.39
N ARG A 348 14.85 10.44 -15.60
CA ARG A 348 15.48 10.87 -16.84
C ARG A 348 15.35 12.38 -17.04
N THR A 349 14.16 12.94 -16.88
CA THR A 349 13.92 14.38 -17.04
C THR A 349 14.66 15.22 -15.98
N VAL A 350 14.68 14.77 -14.72
CA VAL A 350 15.42 15.44 -13.65
C VAL A 350 16.93 15.45 -13.91
N GLU A 351 17.48 14.33 -14.42
CA GLU A 351 18.89 14.22 -14.80
C GLU A 351 19.23 15.09 -16.01
N GLU A 352 18.40 15.07 -17.07
CA GLU A 352 18.59 15.86 -18.29
C GLU A 352 18.57 17.37 -18.03
N HIS A 353 17.75 17.85 -17.10
CA HIS A 353 17.56 19.28 -16.83
C HIS A 353 18.28 19.78 -15.56
N GLY A 354 18.97 18.90 -14.83
CA GLY A 354 19.76 19.27 -13.65
C GLY A 354 18.95 19.91 -12.52
N ALA A 355 17.77 19.37 -12.20
CA ALA A 355 16.93 19.91 -11.13
C ALA A 355 17.61 19.76 -9.76
N ASP A 356 17.85 20.88 -9.07
CA ASP A 356 18.57 20.96 -7.80
C ASP A 356 17.65 21.25 -6.59
N ALA A 357 16.43 21.70 -6.86
CA ALA A 357 15.44 22.04 -5.85
C ALA A 357 14.41 20.94 -5.63
N THR A 358 13.59 21.09 -4.58
CA THR A 358 12.41 20.25 -4.36
C THR A 358 11.44 20.43 -5.52
N ASN A 359 11.25 19.37 -6.29
CA ASN A 359 10.35 19.30 -7.44
C ASN A 359 8.89 19.17 -7.01
N TRP A 360 7.97 19.40 -7.93
CA TRP A 360 6.54 19.35 -7.67
C TRP A 360 5.88 18.15 -8.34
N LEU A 361 4.91 17.54 -7.67
CA LEU A 361 4.03 16.51 -8.22
C LEU A 361 2.59 16.98 -8.17
N PHE A 362 1.94 16.99 -9.33
CA PHE A 362 0.51 17.20 -9.50
C PHE A 362 -0.10 15.90 -10.02
N THR A 363 -1.13 15.39 -9.35
CA THR A 363 -1.82 14.18 -9.79
C THR A 363 -3.22 14.06 -9.21
N ASP A 364 -4.11 13.48 -9.99
CA ASP A 364 -5.46 13.04 -9.62
C ASP A 364 -5.56 11.52 -9.48
N GLY A 365 -4.44 10.80 -9.50
CA GLY A 365 -4.46 9.36 -9.37
C GLY A 365 -4.91 8.88 -7.99
N PRO A 366 -5.33 7.61 -7.86
CA PRO A 366 -5.89 7.09 -6.62
C PRO A 366 -4.86 7.13 -5.48
N ALA A 367 -5.34 7.14 -4.23
CA ALA A 367 -4.50 7.24 -3.03
C ALA A 367 -3.38 6.18 -2.98
N THR A 368 -3.63 4.97 -3.49
CA THR A 368 -2.64 3.89 -3.58
C THR A 368 -1.50 4.22 -4.54
N PHE A 369 -1.80 4.80 -5.69
CA PHE A 369 -0.83 5.29 -6.65
C PHE A 369 -0.03 6.45 -6.06
N VAL A 370 -0.71 7.41 -5.43
CA VAL A 370 -0.06 8.57 -4.78
C VAL A 370 0.87 8.15 -3.64
N LEU A 371 0.45 7.17 -2.81
CA LEU A 371 1.30 6.59 -1.78
C LEU A 371 2.55 5.93 -2.38
N THR A 372 2.37 5.17 -3.46
CA THR A 372 3.48 4.53 -4.17
C THR A 372 4.47 5.57 -4.71
N LEU A 373 3.98 6.64 -5.34
CA LEU A 373 4.82 7.75 -5.78
C LEU A 373 5.53 8.44 -4.61
N GLY A 374 4.86 8.60 -3.46
CA GLY A 374 5.48 9.09 -2.23
C GLY A 374 6.68 8.25 -1.81
N ALA A 375 6.52 6.93 -1.83
CA ALA A 375 7.61 6.00 -1.52
C ALA A 375 8.78 6.09 -2.51
N LEU A 376 8.51 6.30 -3.80
CA LEU A 376 9.53 6.29 -4.83
C LEU A 376 10.20 7.66 -5.08
N LEU A 377 9.47 8.76 -4.88
CA LEU A 377 9.87 10.12 -5.26
C LEU A 377 10.05 11.08 -4.08
N GLY A 378 9.48 10.81 -2.91
CA GLY A 378 9.29 11.78 -1.81
C GLY A 378 10.53 12.44 -1.19
N ARG A 379 11.75 12.03 -1.56
CA ARG A 379 12.99 12.71 -1.10
C ARG A 379 13.28 14.03 -1.83
N ARG A 380 12.86 14.14 -3.09
CA ARG A 380 13.20 15.28 -3.97
C ARG A 380 11.97 15.88 -4.65
N THR A 381 10.80 15.34 -4.36
CA THR A 381 9.54 15.76 -4.94
C THR A 381 8.55 15.97 -3.78
N ALA A 382 7.83 17.09 -3.83
CA ALA A 382 6.73 17.39 -2.94
C ALA A 382 5.43 17.29 -3.72
N LEU A 383 4.43 16.62 -3.15
CA LEU A 383 3.08 16.66 -3.69
C LEU A 383 2.51 18.07 -3.52
N VAL A 384 1.87 18.56 -4.58
CA VAL A 384 1.11 19.79 -4.59
C VAL A 384 -0.38 19.45 -4.46
N PRO A 385 -0.99 19.56 -3.26
CA PRO A 385 -2.39 19.22 -3.08
C PRO A 385 -3.30 20.32 -3.65
N LEU A 386 -4.52 19.92 -4.01
CA LEU A 386 -5.60 20.85 -4.26
C LEU A 386 -5.88 21.66 -2.98
N ALA A 387 -6.10 22.95 -3.11
CA ALA A 387 -6.54 23.79 -2.01
C ALA A 387 -7.90 23.32 -1.53
N ASP A 388 -8.03 23.06 -0.23
CA ASP A 388 -9.31 22.84 0.43
C ASP A 388 -10.12 24.14 0.32
N ARG A 389 -10.83 24.32 -0.80
CA ARG A 389 -11.80 25.41 -0.90
C ARG A 389 -12.92 25.10 0.08
N PRO A 390 -13.24 25.99 1.02
CA PRO A 390 -14.45 25.83 1.81
C PRO A 390 -15.60 25.70 0.81
N ARG A 391 -16.36 24.59 0.88
CA ARG A 391 -17.58 24.47 0.08
C ARG A 391 -18.40 25.73 0.38
N PRO A 392 -18.87 26.47 -0.65
CA PRO A 392 -19.77 27.57 -0.39
C PRO A 392 -20.93 26.99 0.42
N THR A 393 -21.11 27.52 1.64
CA THR A 393 -22.28 27.18 2.45
C THR A 393 -23.49 27.59 1.64
N THR A 394 -24.18 26.62 1.06
CA THR A 394 -25.49 26.83 0.45
C THR A 394 -26.41 27.28 1.56
N THR A 395 -26.60 28.60 1.66
CA THR A 395 -27.55 29.27 2.56
C THR A 395 -28.96 29.05 2.11
#